data_AF-A0A3N5NN48-F1
#
_entry.id   AF-A0A3N5NN48-F1
#
_cell.length_a   1.000
_cell.length_b   1.000
_cell.length_c   1.000
_cell.angle_alpha   90.00
_cell.angle_beta   90.00
_cell.angle_gamma   90.00
#
_symmetry.space_group_name_H-M   'P 1'
#
loop_
_entity.id
_entity.type
_entity.pdbx_description
1 polymer ?
#
loop_
_entity_poly.entity_id
_entity_poly.type
_entity_poly.pdbx_seq_one_letter_code
_entity_poly.pdbx_strand_id
1 'polypeptide(L)'
;MRNVSKKYQWTLAGVLFVLLVVLSAAYAQESVRTSYSPVVITESFATIMDRRKAAKPEVMDRQMNLLNERYDLSNRPAKGVTMSRGKPVQEGVRAKLPNGMTWDKLGAMSPEEIYEKDLFPEGLMPLPHPNHPEGGMVFPKSHIDEIKKQEGRDLTRFDLDFDLPDHFLPDFPAAIYLTTRPDLGDVSQGKLVTIDNYYELFNGTLNPKQLEGLRLLVTPFPQQQFNQTEDRRSERPSRGVTCFDCHA
;
A
#
# COMPACT_ATOMS: atom_id res chain seq x y z
N MET A 1 29.96 -48.38 45.42
CA MET A 1 29.82 -48.01 43.98
C MET A 1 28.69 -47.02 43.65
N ARG A 2 27.69 -46.78 44.53
CA ARG A 2 26.55 -45.86 44.24
C ARG A 2 26.83 -44.34 44.29
N ASN A 3 27.88 -43.88 44.99
CA ASN A 3 28.17 -42.44 45.13
C ASN A 3 28.92 -41.82 43.94
N VAL A 4 29.64 -42.62 43.16
CA VAL A 4 30.40 -42.13 42.00
C VAL A 4 29.45 -41.78 40.85
N SER A 5 28.45 -42.63 40.59
CA SER A 5 27.42 -42.40 39.55
C SER A 5 26.61 -41.12 39.77
N LYS A 6 26.28 -40.77 41.02
CA LYS A 6 25.57 -39.51 41.32
C LYS A 6 26.45 -38.30 41.03
N LYS A 7 27.74 -38.31 41.41
CA LYS A 7 28.67 -37.21 41.10
C LYS A 7 28.76 -36.95 39.60
N TYR A 8 28.86 -38.00 38.78
CA TYR A 8 28.89 -37.85 37.32
C TYR A 8 27.57 -37.32 36.73
N GLN A 9 26.42 -37.67 37.31
CA GLN A 9 25.12 -37.13 36.89
C GLN A 9 24.97 -35.64 37.24
N TRP A 10 25.44 -35.22 38.42
CA TRP A 10 25.43 -33.81 38.81
C TRP A 10 26.41 -32.96 38.01
N THR A 11 27.58 -33.49 37.64
CA THR A 11 28.50 -32.79 36.74
C THR A 11 27.99 -32.72 35.31
N LEU A 12 27.37 -33.79 34.78
CA LEU A 12 26.74 -33.73 33.45
C LEU A 12 25.58 -32.73 33.41
N ALA A 13 24.73 -32.72 34.44
CA ALA A 13 23.63 -31.76 34.54
C ALA A 13 24.13 -30.32 34.65
N GLY A 14 25.21 -30.08 35.41
CA GLY A 14 25.86 -28.78 35.48
C GLY A 14 26.43 -28.31 34.14
N VAL A 15 27.10 -29.20 33.40
CA VAL A 15 27.63 -28.88 32.06
C VAL A 15 26.51 -28.60 31.07
N LEU A 16 25.44 -29.40 31.08
CA LEU A 16 24.29 -29.20 30.19
C LEU A 16 23.57 -27.87 30.49
N PHE A 17 23.44 -27.52 31.78
CA PHE A 17 22.85 -26.25 32.21
C PHE A 17 23.71 -25.06 31.77
N VAL A 18 25.04 -25.12 31.92
CA VAL A 18 25.94 -24.07 31.44
C VAL A 18 25.89 -23.93 29.91
N LEU A 19 25.85 -25.05 29.17
CA LEU A 19 25.68 -25.04 27.71
C LEU A 19 24.34 -24.40 27.31
N LEU A 20 23.24 -24.74 27.99
CA LEU A 20 21.92 -24.14 27.77
C LEU A 20 21.93 -22.63 28.03
N VAL A 21 22.58 -22.17 29.10
CA VAL A 21 22.69 -20.74 29.43
C VAL A 21 23.52 -19.99 28.40
N VAL A 22 24.65 -20.55 27.95
CA VAL A 22 25.51 -19.93 26.92
C VAL A 22 24.82 -19.86 25.56
N LEU A 23 24.12 -20.93 25.16
CA LEU A 23 23.30 -20.95 23.95
C LEU A 23 22.15 -19.93 24.04
N SER A 24 21.47 -19.84 25.18
CA SER A 24 20.39 -18.87 25.39
C SER A 24 20.89 -17.42 25.33
N ALA A 25 22.06 -17.13 25.89
CA ALA A 25 22.69 -15.81 25.83
C ALA A 25 23.10 -15.41 24.41
N ALA A 26 23.54 -16.38 23.58
CA ALA A 26 23.85 -16.13 22.17
C ALA A 26 22.59 -15.87 21.32
N TYR A 27 21.46 -16.50 21.64
CA TYR A 27 20.15 -16.23 21.00
C TYR A 27 19.46 -14.97 21.53
N ALA A 28 19.82 -14.50 22.72
CA ALA A 28 19.27 -13.31 23.36
C ALA A 28 20.04 -12.01 23.04
N GLN A 29 20.96 -12.03 22.07
CA GLN A 29 21.58 -10.80 21.60
C GLN A 29 20.52 -9.95 20.89
N GLU A 30 19.96 -9.01 21.65
CA GLU A 30 18.94 -8.07 21.23
C GLU A 30 19.40 -7.42 19.92
N SER A 31 18.69 -7.68 18.82
CA SER A 31 18.99 -7.06 17.54
C SER A 31 19.01 -5.55 17.74
N VAL A 32 20.09 -4.87 17.34
CA VAL A 32 20.19 -3.41 17.43
C VAL A 32 18.96 -2.82 16.75
N ARG A 33 18.18 -2.03 17.50
CA ARG A 33 16.97 -1.40 16.96
C ARG A 33 17.36 -0.52 15.77
N THR A 34 16.80 -0.81 14.61
CA THR A 34 17.07 -0.09 13.36
C THR A 34 15.76 0.25 12.67
N SER A 35 15.69 1.45 12.09
CA SER A 35 14.57 1.87 11.24
C SER A 35 14.67 1.32 9.81
N TYR A 36 15.76 0.61 9.47
CA TYR A 36 16.06 0.17 8.12
C TYR A 36 15.70 -1.30 7.91
N SER A 37 14.93 -1.58 6.85
CA SER A 37 14.80 -2.93 6.31
C SER A 37 16.13 -3.37 5.67
N PRO A 38 16.50 -4.66 5.72
CA PRO A 38 17.72 -5.15 5.09
C PRO A 38 17.58 -5.09 3.56
N VAL A 39 18.18 -4.08 2.93
CA VAL A 39 18.28 -3.96 1.47
C VAL A 39 19.62 -4.55 1.03
N VAL A 40 19.72 -5.88 1.05
CA VAL A 40 20.92 -6.60 0.63
C VAL A 40 20.64 -7.25 -0.71
N ILE A 41 21.14 -6.63 -1.79
CA ILE A 41 21.01 -7.16 -3.15
C ILE A 41 22.13 -8.18 -3.39
N THR A 42 21.77 -9.46 -3.49
CA THR A 42 22.70 -10.58 -3.70
C THR A 42 22.61 -11.21 -5.09
N GLU A 43 21.65 -10.78 -5.90
CA GLU A 43 21.40 -11.25 -7.27
C GLU A 43 21.29 -10.06 -8.24
N SER A 44 21.43 -10.33 -9.54
CA SER A 44 21.34 -9.28 -10.57
C SER A 44 19.90 -8.74 -10.68
N PHE A 45 19.74 -7.47 -11.07
CA PHE A 45 18.42 -6.88 -11.30
C PHE A 45 17.58 -7.67 -12.31
N ALA A 46 18.21 -8.19 -13.38
CA ALA A 46 17.51 -8.98 -14.38
C ALA A 46 16.89 -10.24 -13.74
N THR A 47 17.64 -10.94 -12.90
CA THR A 47 17.16 -12.12 -12.17
C THR A 47 15.99 -11.79 -11.24
N ILE A 48 16.10 -10.68 -10.48
CA ILE A 48 15.03 -10.19 -9.60
C ILE A 48 13.77 -9.87 -10.40
N MET A 49 13.92 -9.13 -11.49
CA MET A 49 12.83 -8.69 -12.34
C MET A 49 12.11 -9.87 -12.97
N ASP A 50 12.84 -10.82 -13.57
CA ASP A 50 12.26 -11.99 -14.24
C ASP A 50 11.49 -12.87 -13.25
N ARG A 51 12.08 -13.13 -12.08
CA ARG A 51 11.43 -13.92 -11.01
C ARG A 51 10.13 -13.27 -10.55
N ARG A 52 10.12 -11.96 -10.31
CA ARG A 52 8.94 -11.24 -9.82
C ARG A 52 7.87 -11.05 -10.89
N LYS A 53 8.26 -10.82 -12.14
CA LYS A 53 7.33 -10.84 -13.29
C LYS A 53 6.65 -12.20 -13.41
N ALA A 54 7.39 -13.29 -13.25
CA ALA A 54 6.84 -14.64 -13.27
C ALA A 54 5.87 -14.92 -12.11
N ALA A 55 6.12 -14.33 -10.93
CA ALA A 55 5.25 -14.47 -9.75
C ALA A 55 4.01 -13.55 -9.77
N LYS A 56 4.02 -12.49 -10.59
CA LYS A 56 2.94 -11.48 -10.63
C LYS A 56 1.53 -12.08 -10.80
N PRO A 57 1.27 -13.05 -11.70
CA PRO A 57 -0.06 -13.64 -11.84
C PRO A 57 -0.58 -14.25 -10.53
N GLU A 58 0.25 -15.04 -9.83
CA GLU A 58 -0.11 -15.66 -8.56
C GLU A 58 -0.37 -14.63 -7.46
N VAL A 59 0.43 -13.55 -7.42
CA VAL A 59 0.23 -12.42 -6.50
C VAL A 59 -1.12 -11.76 -6.73
N MET A 60 -1.46 -11.47 -7.99
CA MET A 60 -2.72 -10.83 -8.35
C MET A 60 -3.91 -11.76 -8.11
N ASP A 61 -3.81 -13.03 -8.45
CA ASP A 61 -4.88 -14.02 -8.24
C ASP A 61 -5.20 -14.19 -6.76
N ARG A 62 -4.17 -14.33 -5.90
CA ARG A 62 -4.37 -14.38 -4.46
C ARG A 62 -5.07 -13.12 -3.94
N GLN A 63 -4.63 -11.94 -4.36
CA GLN A 63 -5.23 -10.68 -3.89
C GLN A 63 -6.69 -10.55 -4.37
N MET A 64 -6.97 -10.87 -5.64
CA MET A 64 -8.32 -10.81 -6.16
C MET A 64 -9.24 -11.84 -5.51
N ASN A 65 -8.75 -13.02 -5.15
CA ASN A 65 -9.50 -14.00 -4.37
C ASN A 65 -9.86 -13.44 -2.99
N LEU A 66 -8.90 -12.83 -2.29
CA LEU A 66 -9.13 -12.19 -0.99
C LEU A 66 -10.17 -11.06 -1.10
N LEU A 67 -10.05 -10.18 -2.10
CA LEU A 67 -11.00 -9.10 -2.32
C LEU A 67 -12.40 -9.63 -2.63
N ASN A 68 -12.52 -10.68 -3.45
CA ASN A 68 -13.80 -11.30 -3.77
C ASN A 68 -14.39 -12.07 -2.60
N GLU A 69 -13.59 -12.63 -1.71
CA GLU A 69 -14.06 -13.24 -0.47
C GLU A 69 -14.66 -12.20 0.47
N ARG A 70 -13.97 -11.06 0.64
CA ARG A 70 -14.31 -10.02 1.61
C ARG A 70 -15.34 -9.02 1.13
N TYR A 71 -15.40 -8.76 -0.18
CA TYR A 71 -16.16 -7.66 -0.75
C TYR A 71 -17.02 -8.06 -1.94
N ASP A 72 -18.07 -7.27 -2.14
CA ASP A 72 -18.82 -7.20 -3.38
C ASP A 72 -18.17 -6.18 -4.33
N LEU A 73 -17.48 -6.67 -5.35
CA LEU A 73 -16.78 -5.85 -6.34
C LEU A 73 -17.65 -5.44 -7.54
N SER A 74 -18.97 -5.65 -7.48
CA SER A 74 -19.88 -5.27 -8.57
C SER A 74 -20.01 -3.75 -8.69
N ASN A 75 -20.26 -3.27 -9.91
CA ASN A 75 -20.55 -1.87 -10.18
C ASN A 75 -22.03 -1.57 -9.89
N ARG A 76 -22.29 -0.80 -8.83
CA ARG A 76 -23.62 -0.38 -8.38
C ARG A 76 -23.61 1.15 -8.16
N PRO A 77 -23.78 1.93 -9.24
CA PRO A 77 -23.78 3.37 -9.15
C PRO A 77 -25.05 3.86 -8.44
N ALA A 78 -24.87 4.74 -7.47
CA ALA A 78 -25.93 5.46 -6.79
C ALA A 78 -26.71 6.32 -7.80
N LYS A 79 -28.04 6.26 -7.77
CA LYS A 79 -28.87 7.01 -8.72
C LYS A 79 -28.73 8.52 -8.48
N GLY A 80 -28.19 9.23 -9.48
CA GLY A 80 -28.09 10.69 -9.47
C GLY A 80 -27.00 11.26 -8.56
N VAL A 81 -26.12 10.42 -7.99
CA VAL A 81 -25.00 10.87 -7.15
C VAL A 81 -23.70 10.66 -7.91
N THR A 82 -22.99 11.75 -8.16
CA THR A 82 -21.71 11.75 -8.85
C THR A 82 -20.67 12.53 -8.06
N MET A 83 -19.41 12.19 -8.28
CA MET A 83 -18.26 13.00 -7.87
C MET A 83 -18.20 14.30 -8.67
N SER A 84 -17.23 15.17 -8.36
CA SER A 84 -17.12 16.52 -8.91
C SER A 84 -17.11 16.57 -10.45
N ARG A 85 -16.54 15.54 -11.09
CA ARG A 85 -16.44 15.43 -12.56
C ARG A 85 -17.44 14.46 -13.20
N GLY A 86 -18.52 14.10 -12.48
CA GLY A 86 -19.59 13.27 -13.02
C GLY A 86 -19.36 11.76 -12.91
N LYS A 87 -18.25 11.30 -12.32
CA LYS A 87 -18.04 9.88 -12.05
C LYS A 87 -19.08 9.37 -11.03
N PRO A 88 -19.86 8.32 -11.30
CA PRO A 88 -20.87 7.83 -10.37
C PRO A 88 -20.27 7.34 -9.05
N VAL A 89 -20.87 7.74 -7.94
CA VAL A 89 -20.52 7.20 -6.62
C VAL A 89 -21.16 5.81 -6.46
N GLN A 90 -20.45 4.87 -5.86
CA GLN A 90 -20.97 3.52 -5.60
C GLN A 90 -21.85 3.51 -4.35
N GLU A 91 -23.03 2.88 -4.39
CA GLU A 91 -23.93 2.76 -3.24
C GLU A 91 -23.87 1.42 -2.54
N GLY A 92 -24.18 1.41 -1.25
CA GLY A 92 -24.32 0.20 -0.44
C GLY A 92 -23.02 -0.30 0.18
N VAL A 93 -23.13 -1.00 1.31
CA VAL A 93 -21.98 -1.58 1.99
C VAL A 93 -21.40 -2.72 1.16
N ARG A 94 -20.08 -2.70 0.96
CA ARG A 94 -19.38 -3.71 0.14
C ARG A 94 -18.84 -4.89 0.92
N ALA A 95 -18.64 -4.75 2.23
CA ALA A 95 -18.21 -5.86 3.07
C ALA A 95 -19.27 -6.97 3.04
N LYS A 96 -18.83 -8.19 2.72
CA LYS A 96 -19.67 -9.38 2.81
C LYS A 96 -19.81 -9.79 4.27
N LEU A 97 -21.02 -10.21 4.62
CA LEU A 97 -21.31 -10.73 5.96
C LEU A 97 -21.14 -12.25 5.99
N PRO A 98 -20.87 -12.84 7.17
CA PRO A 98 -20.91 -14.29 7.35
C PRO A 98 -22.24 -14.89 6.87
N ASN A 99 -22.20 -16.14 6.40
CA ASN A 99 -23.38 -16.82 5.86
C ASN A 99 -24.57 -16.78 6.84
N GLY A 100 -25.74 -16.38 6.36
CA GLY A 100 -26.98 -16.29 7.16
C GLY A 100 -27.10 -15.01 8.01
N MET A 101 -26.10 -14.14 8.00
CA MET A 101 -26.11 -12.85 8.68
C MET A 101 -26.69 -11.74 7.80
N THR A 102 -27.19 -10.69 8.45
CA THR A 102 -27.68 -9.45 7.84
C THR A 102 -27.22 -8.28 8.69
N TRP A 103 -27.13 -7.06 8.13
CA TRP A 103 -26.74 -5.87 8.90
C TRP A 103 -27.65 -5.62 10.11
N ASP A 104 -28.96 -5.85 9.99
CA ASP A 104 -29.90 -5.69 11.12
C ASP A 104 -29.63 -6.69 12.26
N LYS A 105 -29.43 -7.97 11.92
CA LYS A 105 -29.05 -9.01 12.89
C LYS A 105 -27.73 -8.67 13.59
N LEU A 106 -26.72 -8.21 12.84
CA LEU A 106 -25.42 -7.86 13.39
C LEU A 106 -25.51 -6.62 14.29
N GLY A 107 -26.27 -5.60 13.87
CA GLY A 107 -26.47 -4.36 14.64
C GLY A 107 -27.32 -4.54 15.90
N ALA A 108 -28.06 -5.65 16.02
CA ALA A 108 -28.83 -6.00 17.21
C ALA A 108 -28.02 -6.75 18.29
N MET A 109 -26.78 -7.19 17.98
CA MET A 109 -25.91 -7.92 18.90
C MET A 109 -25.00 -6.98 19.70
N SER A 110 -24.58 -7.41 20.89
CA SER A 110 -23.51 -6.70 21.61
C SER A 110 -22.13 -6.99 20.99
N PRO A 111 -21.12 -6.12 21.19
CA PRO A 111 -19.76 -6.38 20.73
C PRO A 111 -19.18 -7.71 21.25
N GLU A 112 -19.49 -8.09 22.48
CA GLU A 112 -19.07 -9.36 23.09
C GLU A 112 -19.67 -10.54 22.34
N GLU A 113 -20.96 -10.49 22.01
CA GLU A 113 -21.61 -11.55 21.22
C GLU A 113 -21.03 -11.67 19.81
N ILE A 114 -20.72 -10.54 19.16
CA ILE A 114 -20.09 -10.52 17.84
C ILE A 114 -18.72 -11.17 17.90
N TYR A 115 -17.94 -10.87 18.95
CA TYR A 115 -16.61 -11.43 19.17
C TYR A 115 -16.66 -12.93 19.50
N GLU A 116 -17.48 -13.34 20.47
CA GLU A 116 -17.59 -14.73 20.92
C GLU A 116 -18.09 -15.68 19.82
N LYS A 117 -18.95 -15.19 18.94
CA LYS A 117 -19.53 -15.97 17.83
C LYS A 117 -18.75 -15.84 16.53
N ASP A 118 -17.63 -15.10 16.52
CA ASP A 118 -16.79 -14.86 15.35
C ASP A 118 -17.58 -14.29 14.15
N LEU A 119 -18.40 -13.27 14.41
CA LEU A 119 -19.33 -12.69 13.44
C LEU A 119 -18.87 -11.36 12.85
N PHE A 120 -17.69 -10.88 13.24
CA PHE A 120 -17.16 -9.63 12.73
C PHE A 120 -16.85 -9.76 11.23
N PRO A 121 -17.37 -8.87 10.36
CA PRO A 121 -17.17 -9.02 8.93
C PRO A 121 -15.69 -8.92 8.53
N GLU A 122 -15.19 -9.93 7.82
CA GLU A 122 -13.81 -9.99 7.30
C GLU A 122 -13.45 -8.77 6.43
N GLY A 123 -14.43 -8.19 5.72
CA GLY A 123 -14.25 -6.96 4.96
C GLY A 123 -13.93 -5.71 5.80
N LEU A 124 -14.11 -5.76 7.12
CA LEU A 124 -13.75 -4.68 8.05
C LEU A 124 -12.41 -4.93 8.76
N MET A 125 -11.78 -6.07 8.52
CA MET A 125 -10.42 -6.34 8.98
C MET A 125 -9.40 -5.60 8.10
N PRO A 126 -8.17 -5.35 8.59
CA PRO A 126 -7.12 -4.72 7.79
C PRO A 126 -6.96 -5.44 6.44
N LEU A 127 -6.96 -4.66 5.36
CA LEU A 127 -6.69 -5.16 4.02
C LEU A 127 -5.17 -5.26 3.83
N PRO A 128 -4.59 -6.46 3.65
CA PRO A 128 -3.17 -6.59 3.38
C PRO A 128 -2.81 -6.01 2.01
N HIS A 129 -1.59 -5.49 1.91
CA HIS A 129 -0.99 -5.10 0.64
C HIS A 129 -0.96 -6.31 -0.32
N PRO A 130 -1.24 -6.15 -1.63
CA PRO A 130 -1.31 -7.28 -2.57
C PRO A 130 -0.05 -8.13 -2.60
N ASN A 131 1.11 -7.52 -2.34
CA ASN A 131 2.38 -8.20 -2.16
C ASN A 131 3.02 -7.82 -0.81
N HIS A 132 2.56 -8.41 0.29
CA HIS A 132 2.92 -7.99 1.65
C HIS A 132 4.44 -7.95 1.94
N PRO A 133 5.26 -8.94 1.52
CA PRO A 133 6.71 -8.89 1.74
C PRO A 133 7.42 -7.72 1.04
N GLU A 134 6.87 -7.26 -0.10
CA GLU A 134 7.44 -6.17 -0.88
C GLU A 134 6.88 -4.81 -0.47
N GLY A 135 5.59 -4.74 -0.14
CA GLY A 135 4.90 -3.51 0.20
C GLY A 135 5.00 -2.42 -0.88
N GLY A 136 4.93 -1.16 -0.41
CA GLY A 136 5.20 0.02 -1.22
C GLY A 136 4.01 0.58 -1.97
N MET A 137 4.26 1.64 -2.74
CA MET A 137 3.23 2.30 -3.53
C MET A 137 2.86 1.49 -4.77
N VAL A 138 1.59 1.58 -5.17
CA VAL A 138 1.03 1.00 -6.40
C VAL A 138 0.02 2.01 -6.93
N PHE A 139 0.07 2.32 -8.23
CA PHE A 139 -0.76 3.36 -8.83
C PHE A 139 -1.80 2.77 -9.78
N PRO A 140 -3.03 3.32 -9.84
CA PRO A 140 -4.03 2.95 -10.84
C PRO A 140 -3.52 3.14 -12.27
N LYS A 141 -4.01 2.32 -13.20
CA LYS A 141 -3.60 2.37 -14.60
C LYS A 141 -3.84 3.74 -15.24
N SER A 142 -4.97 4.38 -14.98
CA SER A 142 -5.27 5.72 -15.49
C SER A 142 -4.25 6.77 -15.05
N HIS A 143 -3.72 6.66 -13.83
CA HIS A 143 -2.70 7.53 -13.29
C HIS A 143 -1.36 7.32 -13.98
N ILE A 144 -0.95 6.05 -14.13
CA ILE A 144 0.28 5.67 -14.84
C ILE A 144 0.25 6.21 -16.27
N ASP A 145 -0.86 6.00 -16.99
CA ASP A 145 -1.02 6.41 -18.38
C ASP A 145 -0.95 7.95 -18.53
N GLU A 146 -1.55 8.72 -17.61
CA GLU A 146 -1.54 10.19 -17.68
C GLU A 146 -0.16 10.77 -17.31
N ILE A 147 0.53 10.26 -16.27
CA ILE A 147 1.90 10.68 -15.95
C ILE A 147 2.88 10.34 -17.07
N LYS A 148 2.73 9.15 -17.67
CA LYS A 148 3.55 8.75 -18.82
C LYS A 148 3.32 9.65 -20.02
N LYS A 149 2.08 10.09 -20.25
CA LYS A 149 1.72 11.02 -21.31
C LYS A 149 2.26 12.44 -21.07
N GLN A 150 2.17 12.97 -19.85
CA GLN A 150 2.64 14.33 -19.54
C GLN A 150 4.17 14.39 -19.42
N GLU A 151 4.77 13.55 -18.57
CA GLU A 151 6.17 13.68 -18.16
C GLU A 151 7.10 12.63 -18.79
N GLY A 152 6.57 11.60 -19.47
CA GLY A 152 7.33 10.43 -19.91
C GLY A 152 7.81 9.52 -18.77
N ARG A 153 7.37 9.78 -17.53
CA ARG A 153 7.72 9.00 -16.33
C ARG A 153 6.80 7.79 -16.25
N ASP A 154 7.37 6.59 -16.03
CA ASP A 154 6.59 5.35 -15.95
C ASP A 154 6.52 4.87 -14.50
N LEU A 155 5.31 4.84 -13.96
CA LEU A 155 5.01 4.39 -12.60
C LEU A 155 4.53 2.93 -12.54
N THR A 156 4.72 2.18 -13.63
CA THR A 156 4.41 0.75 -13.69
C THR A 156 5.36 -0.06 -12.81
N ARG A 157 4.78 -0.94 -12.01
CA ARG A 157 5.50 -1.99 -11.28
C ARG A 157 5.53 -3.29 -12.09
N PHE A 158 6.68 -3.95 -12.13
CA PHE A 158 6.79 -5.24 -12.82
C PHE A 158 6.29 -6.42 -11.97
N ASP A 159 6.09 -6.22 -10.67
CA ASP A 159 5.79 -7.28 -9.69
C ASP A 159 4.31 -7.36 -9.25
N LEU A 160 3.51 -6.31 -9.46
CA LEU A 160 2.05 -6.31 -9.28
C LEU A 160 1.38 -5.14 -10.00
N ASP A 161 0.05 -5.15 -10.03
CA ASP A 161 -0.81 -4.04 -10.47
C ASP A 161 -1.71 -3.56 -9.33
N PHE A 162 -2.38 -2.42 -9.53
CA PHE A 162 -3.40 -1.92 -8.63
C PHE A 162 -4.61 -2.86 -8.61
N ASP A 163 -5.12 -3.18 -7.42
CA ASP A 163 -6.03 -4.31 -7.18
C ASP A 163 -7.51 -3.92 -7.08
N LEU A 164 -7.83 -2.64 -6.85
CA LEU A 164 -9.21 -2.19 -6.77
C LEU A 164 -9.77 -1.80 -8.16
N PRO A 165 -11.00 -2.23 -8.49
CA PRO A 165 -11.69 -1.80 -9.72
C PRO A 165 -11.86 -0.28 -9.84
N ASP A 166 -11.76 0.23 -11.07
CA ASP A 166 -11.83 1.67 -11.38
C ASP A 166 -13.07 2.38 -10.84
N HIS A 167 -14.22 1.70 -10.78
CA HIS A 167 -15.47 2.30 -10.33
C HIS A 167 -15.50 2.58 -8.81
N PHE A 168 -14.57 2.01 -8.03
CA PHE A 168 -14.36 2.36 -6.62
C PHE A 168 -13.37 3.49 -6.41
N LEU A 169 -12.57 3.80 -7.43
CA LEU A 169 -11.60 4.88 -7.33
C LEU A 169 -12.30 6.25 -7.39
N PRO A 170 -11.69 7.30 -6.82
CA PRO A 170 -12.12 8.68 -7.03
C PRO A 170 -12.18 9.08 -8.51
N ASP A 171 -12.80 10.22 -8.82
CA ASP A 171 -12.67 10.85 -10.12
C ASP A 171 -11.21 11.25 -10.35
N PHE A 172 -10.73 11.00 -11.57
CA PHE A 172 -9.33 11.22 -11.91
C PHE A 172 -9.23 12.07 -13.18
N PRO A 173 -8.36 13.10 -13.21
CA PRO A 173 -7.64 13.66 -12.06
C PRO A 173 -8.60 14.34 -11.06
N ALA A 174 -8.22 14.43 -9.79
CA ALA A 174 -9.08 15.05 -8.79
C ALA A 174 -9.15 16.57 -8.99
N ALA A 175 -10.33 17.13 -8.72
CA ALA A 175 -10.51 18.58 -8.69
C ALA A 175 -9.82 19.17 -7.46
N ILE A 176 -9.20 20.34 -7.62
CA ILE A 176 -8.52 21.04 -6.53
C ILE A 176 -9.28 22.34 -6.25
N TYR A 177 -9.72 22.52 -5.01
CA TYR A 177 -10.43 23.71 -4.57
C TYR A 177 -9.61 24.46 -3.51
N LEU A 178 -9.48 25.76 -3.65
CA LEU A 178 -8.79 26.60 -2.67
C LEU A 178 -9.77 27.06 -1.60
N THR A 179 -9.51 26.69 -0.35
CA THR A 179 -10.34 27.12 0.80
C THR A 179 -10.38 28.64 0.99
N THR A 180 -9.37 29.36 0.50
CA THR A 180 -9.26 30.83 0.56
C THR A 180 -9.83 31.55 -0.66
N ARG A 181 -10.10 30.84 -1.75
CA ARG A 181 -10.63 31.38 -3.02
C ARG A 181 -11.70 30.46 -3.61
N PRO A 182 -12.83 30.26 -2.89
CA PRO A 182 -13.91 29.39 -3.35
C PRO A 182 -14.56 29.89 -4.66
N ASP A 183 -14.41 31.18 -4.96
CA ASP A 183 -14.88 31.82 -6.20
C ASP A 183 -14.24 31.25 -7.48
N LEU A 184 -13.05 30.65 -7.35
CA LEU A 184 -12.31 30.11 -8.51
C LEU A 184 -12.76 28.70 -8.93
N GLY A 185 -13.55 28.01 -8.12
CA GLY A 185 -13.94 26.63 -8.41
C GLY A 185 -12.72 25.69 -8.47
N ASP A 186 -12.73 24.78 -9.46
CA ASP A 186 -11.65 23.80 -9.67
C ASP A 186 -10.42 24.47 -10.32
N VAL A 187 -9.40 24.74 -9.50
CA VAL A 187 -8.16 25.38 -9.96
C VAL A 187 -7.21 24.42 -10.68
N SER A 188 -7.45 23.09 -10.65
CA SER A 188 -6.71 22.16 -11.51
C SER A 188 -7.22 22.19 -12.95
N GLN A 189 -8.38 22.79 -13.19
CA GLN A 189 -9.05 22.86 -14.50
C GLN A 189 -9.22 21.47 -15.13
N GLY A 190 -9.34 20.42 -14.31
CA GLY A 190 -9.41 19.04 -14.77
C GLY A 190 -8.13 18.46 -15.34
N LYS A 191 -6.98 19.07 -15.08
CA LYS A 191 -5.67 18.53 -15.43
C LYS A 191 -5.05 17.87 -14.20
N LEU A 192 -4.36 16.74 -14.40
CA LEU A 192 -3.46 16.22 -13.38
C LEU A 192 -2.32 17.22 -13.20
N VAL A 193 -2.13 17.73 -11.98
CA VAL A 193 -1.12 18.74 -11.69
C VAL A 193 0.26 18.09 -11.61
N THR A 194 1.18 18.54 -12.45
CA THR A 194 2.54 18.00 -12.59
C THR A 194 3.56 19.12 -12.61
N ILE A 195 4.85 18.75 -12.60
CA ILE A 195 5.94 19.73 -12.72
C ILE A 195 5.88 20.52 -14.04
N ASP A 196 5.25 19.96 -15.08
CA ASP A 196 5.19 20.58 -16.40
C ASP A 196 4.09 21.65 -16.51
N ASN A 197 3.05 21.59 -15.66
CA ASN A 197 1.88 22.48 -15.77
C ASN A 197 1.53 23.29 -14.51
N TYR A 198 2.14 23.02 -13.34
CA TYR A 198 1.78 23.70 -12.09
C TYR A 198 1.93 25.21 -12.18
N TYR A 199 2.95 25.73 -12.88
CA TYR A 199 3.15 27.16 -13.00
C TYR A 199 2.01 27.80 -13.82
N GLU A 200 1.67 27.22 -14.97
CA GLU A 200 0.57 27.69 -15.81
C GLU A 200 -0.76 27.69 -15.07
N LEU A 201 -1.06 26.61 -14.35
CA LEU A 201 -2.34 26.43 -13.64
C LEU A 201 -2.51 27.40 -12.46
N PHE A 202 -1.43 27.72 -11.75
CA PHE A 202 -1.52 28.41 -10.46
C PHE A 202 -0.93 29.82 -10.44
N ASN A 203 -0.26 30.26 -11.51
CA ASN A 203 0.26 31.63 -11.60
C ASN A 203 -0.88 32.67 -11.58
N GLY A 204 -0.74 33.68 -10.71
CA GLY A 204 -1.79 34.67 -10.47
C GLY A 204 -2.89 34.23 -9.49
N THR A 205 -2.99 32.93 -9.20
CA THR A 205 -3.89 32.38 -8.17
C THR A 205 -3.16 32.19 -6.84
N LEU A 206 -1.95 31.62 -6.89
CA LEU A 206 -1.09 31.43 -5.73
C LEU A 206 -0.05 32.56 -5.63
N ASN A 207 0.29 32.95 -4.40
CA ASN A 207 1.41 33.86 -4.19
C ASN A 207 2.76 33.15 -4.44
N PRO A 208 3.88 33.89 -4.61
CA PRO A 208 5.17 33.29 -4.93
C PRO A 208 5.65 32.21 -3.95
N LYS A 209 5.37 32.37 -2.65
CA LYS A 209 5.73 31.38 -1.61
C LYS A 209 4.95 30.09 -1.77
N GLN A 210 3.64 30.19 -2.03
CA GLN A 210 2.77 29.03 -2.25
C GLN A 210 3.14 28.30 -3.55
N LEU A 211 3.46 29.06 -4.60
CA LEU A 211 3.84 28.49 -5.89
C LEU A 211 5.16 27.72 -5.80
N GLU A 212 6.12 28.22 -5.03
CA GLU A 212 7.37 27.49 -4.75
C GLU A 212 7.14 26.24 -3.91
N GLY A 213 6.24 26.31 -2.91
CA GLY A 213 5.81 25.14 -2.16
C GLY A 213 5.18 24.07 -3.06
N LEU A 214 4.28 24.47 -3.96
CA LEU A 214 3.65 23.57 -4.92
C LEU A 214 4.69 22.94 -5.86
N ARG A 215 5.65 23.72 -6.38
CA ARG A 215 6.75 23.20 -7.21
C ARG A 215 7.46 22.04 -6.54
N LEU A 216 7.75 22.14 -5.24
CA LEU A 216 8.40 21.07 -4.48
C LEU A 216 7.51 19.82 -4.37
N LEU A 217 6.20 19.98 -4.16
CA LEU A 217 5.26 18.87 -4.05
C LEU A 217 5.08 18.10 -5.36
N VAL A 218 5.21 18.77 -6.51
CA VAL A 218 5.17 18.15 -7.84
C VAL A 218 6.55 17.79 -8.40
N THR A 219 7.63 18.01 -7.65
CA THR A 219 8.98 17.59 -8.05
C THR A 219 9.16 16.09 -7.76
N PRO A 220 9.60 15.27 -8.72
CA PRO A 220 9.84 13.85 -8.48
C PRO A 220 11.06 13.61 -7.57
N PHE A 221 10.90 12.75 -6.57
CA PHE A 221 11.98 12.27 -5.70
C PHE A 221 12.04 10.74 -5.69
N PRO A 222 13.23 10.12 -5.80
CA PRO A 222 13.37 8.67 -5.73
C PRO A 222 12.81 8.10 -4.42
N GLN A 223 11.98 7.08 -4.54
CA GLN A 223 11.48 6.28 -3.44
C GLN A 223 11.81 4.80 -3.67
N GLN A 224 11.60 3.94 -2.68
CA GLN A 224 12.07 2.55 -2.76
C GLN A 224 11.58 1.81 -4.03
N GLN A 225 10.31 1.93 -4.39
CA GLN A 225 9.78 1.23 -5.59
C GLN A 225 10.18 1.93 -6.90
N PHE A 226 10.52 3.22 -6.84
CA PHE A 226 10.81 4.06 -8.00
C PHE A 226 12.11 4.83 -7.77
N ASN A 227 13.24 4.20 -8.09
CA ASN A 227 14.56 4.81 -7.96
C ASN A 227 15.53 4.27 -9.04
N GLN A 228 16.80 4.63 -8.90
CA GLN A 228 17.88 4.30 -9.82
C GLN A 228 18.58 2.97 -9.53
N THR A 229 18.37 2.36 -8.36
CA THR A 229 19.09 1.16 -7.91
C THR A 229 18.35 -0.12 -8.28
N GLU A 230 18.96 -1.26 -7.98
CA GLU A 230 18.42 -2.60 -8.20
C GLU A 230 17.27 -2.95 -7.24
N ASP A 231 17.05 -2.16 -6.18
CA ASP A 231 15.88 -2.31 -5.29
C ASP A 231 14.61 -1.62 -5.83
N ARG A 232 14.63 -1.06 -7.04
CA ARG A 232 13.39 -0.57 -7.67
C ARG A 232 12.40 -1.71 -7.99
N ARG A 233 11.17 -1.32 -8.25
CA ARG A 233 10.10 -2.18 -8.80
C ARG A 233 9.63 -1.71 -10.19
N SER A 234 10.28 -0.69 -10.74
CA SER A 234 10.15 -0.25 -12.13
C SER A 234 11.19 -0.92 -13.03
N GLU A 235 10.84 -1.24 -14.29
CA GLU A 235 11.78 -1.92 -15.20
C GLU A 235 13.02 -1.06 -15.47
N ARG A 236 12.80 0.22 -15.78
CA ARG A 236 13.86 1.21 -15.98
C ARG A 236 14.16 1.96 -14.67
N PRO A 237 15.40 2.44 -14.47
CA PRO A 237 15.70 3.44 -13.46
C PRO A 237 14.69 4.59 -13.51
N SER A 238 14.11 4.95 -12.36
CA SER A 238 13.05 5.96 -12.27
C SER A 238 13.57 7.26 -11.66
N ARG A 239 12.98 8.39 -12.08
CA ARG A 239 13.15 9.70 -11.44
C ARG A 239 12.42 9.78 -10.08
N GLY A 240 11.55 8.81 -9.79
CA GLY A 240 10.81 8.73 -8.53
C GLY A 240 9.34 9.09 -8.65
N VAL A 241 8.77 9.51 -7.53
CA VAL A 241 7.37 9.92 -7.39
C VAL A 241 7.30 11.32 -6.82
N THR A 242 6.19 12.02 -7.09
CA THR A 242 5.84 13.32 -6.51
C THR A 242 4.87 13.11 -5.36
N CYS A 243 4.68 14.13 -4.52
CA CYS A 243 3.61 14.08 -3.51
C CYS A 243 2.23 13.95 -4.18
N PHE A 244 2.05 14.58 -5.34
CA PHE A 244 0.80 14.58 -6.09
C PHE A 244 0.56 13.30 -6.89
N ASP A 245 1.53 12.39 -7.01
CA ASP A 245 1.24 11.06 -7.55
C ASP A 245 0.36 10.24 -6.59
N CYS A 246 0.51 10.44 -5.29
CA CYS A 246 -0.27 9.77 -4.24
C CYS A 246 -1.49 10.59 -3.78
N HIS A 247 -1.48 11.90 -4.04
CA HIS A 247 -2.51 12.85 -3.66
C HIS A 247 -3.08 13.55 -4.91
N ALA A 248 -3.48 12.73 -5.88
CA ALA A 248 -3.87 13.11 -7.25
C ALA A 248 -5.37 13.36 -7.43
#